data_AF-A0A7I0J7K6-F1
#
_entry.id   AF-A0A7I0J7K6-F1
#
_cell.length_a   1.000
_cell.length_b   1.000
_cell.length_c   1.000
_cell.angle_alpha   90.00
_cell.angle_beta   90.00
_cell.angle_gamma   90.00
#
_symmetry.space_group_name_H-M   'P 1'
#
loop_
_entity.id
_entity.type
_entity.pdbx_description
1 polymer ?
#
loop_
_entity_poly.entity_id
_entity_poly.type
_entity_poly.pdbx_seq_one_letter_code
_entity_poly.pdbx_strand_id
1 'polypeptide(L)' 'TNSATDISSSGTLTISDVDSPATFVAQAATVGTYGSFSIDSAGAWTYTASSAHNEFAAGTTYTDTFDVVSA' A
#
# COMPACT_ATOMS: atom_id res chain seq x y z
N THR A 1 15.83 -8.80 -14.93
CA THR A 1 14.36 -8.90 -15.15
C THR A 1 13.73 -7.84 -14.27
N ASN A 2 12.86 -6.98 -14.78
CA ASN A 2 12.01 -6.16 -13.91
C ASN A 2 10.81 -7.04 -13.54
N SER A 3 10.81 -7.65 -12.36
CA SER A 3 9.68 -8.38 -11.81
C SER A 3 8.73 -7.41 -11.09
N ALA A 4 7.47 -7.79 -10.96
CA ALA A 4 6.44 -7.06 -10.20
C ALA A 4 6.90 -6.74 -8.76
N THR A 5 7.64 -7.67 -8.15
CA THR A 5 8.23 -7.54 -6.81
C THR A 5 9.34 -6.51 -6.70
N ASP A 6 9.96 -6.15 -7.82
CA ASP A 6 11.10 -5.22 -7.85
C ASP A 6 10.62 -3.76 -7.77
N ILE A 7 9.32 -3.53 -8.01
CA ILE A 7 8.66 -2.23 -7.85
C ILE A 7 7.76 -2.31 -6.61
N SER A 8 8.37 -2.12 -5.46
CA SER A 8 7.67 -2.05 -4.18
C SER A 8 8.02 -0.78 -3.42
N SER A 9 7.08 -0.35 -2.58
CA SER A 9 7.27 0.75 -1.64
C SER A 9 6.71 0.31 -0.29
N SER A 10 7.32 0.77 0.79
CA SER A 10 6.90 0.41 2.13
C SER A 10 7.12 1.56 3.09
N GLY A 11 6.47 1.47 4.25
CA GLY A 11 6.61 2.46 5.30
C GLY A 11 5.81 2.10 6.53
N THR A 12 5.63 3.09 7.39
CA THR A 12 4.85 2.95 8.62
C THR A 12 3.87 4.11 8.72
N LEU A 13 2.59 3.80 8.88
CA LEU A 13 1.58 4.76 9.30
C LEU A 13 1.53 4.80 10.82
N THR A 14 1.38 5.99 11.38
CA THR A 14 1.19 6.19 12.82
C THR A 14 -0.20 6.76 13.06
N ILE A 15 -0.86 6.28 14.10
CA ILE A 15 -2.17 6.77 14.53
C ILE A 15 -2.16 7.09 16.01
N SER A 16 -2.96 8.07 16.41
CA SER A 16 -3.22 8.40 17.80
C SER A 16 -4.70 8.73 17.93
N ASP A 17 -5.35 8.10 18.89
CA ASP A 17 -6.71 8.36 19.31
C ASP A 17 -6.70 8.40 20.84
N VAL A 18 -7.37 9.38 21.45
CA VAL A 18 -7.40 9.52 22.91
C VAL A 18 -8.35 8.51 23.56
N ASP A 19 -9.33 8.01 22.78
CA ASP A 19 -10.41 7.15 23.23
C ASP A 19 -10.19 5.68 22.80
N SER A 20 -9.32 5.42 21.81
CA SER A 20 -9.08 4.10 21.22
C SER A 20 -7.60 3.71 21.18
N PRO A 21 -7.26 2.40 21.15
CA PRO A 21 -5.89 1.95 20.93
C PRO A 21 -5.31 2.48 19.60
N ALA A 22 -4.00 2.76 19.59
CA ALA A 22 -3.27 3.19 18.40
C ALA A 22 -2.98 2.02 17.44
N THR A 23 -4.04 1.42 16.89
CA THR A 23 -3.95 0.24 16.01
C THR A 23 -4.80 0.41 14.76
N PHE A 24 -4.39 -0.27 13.68
CA PHE A 24 -5.13 -0.33 12.43
C PHE A 24 -5.87 -1.66 12.24
N VAL A 25 -6.95 -1.63 11.46
CA VAL A 25 -7.53 -2.85 10.89
C VAL A 25 -6.56 -3.37 9.84
N ALA A 26 -5.99 -4.56 10.08
CA ALA A 26 -5.04 -5.16 9.15
C ALA A 26 -5.69 -5.46 7.80
N GLN A 27 -4.96 -5.19 6.72
CA GLN A 27 -5.36 -5.49 5.35
C GLN A 27 -4.28 -6.30 4.68
N ALA A 28 -4.67 -7.35 3.98
CA ALA A 28 -3.74 -8.24 3.29
C ALA A 28 -4.07 -8.24 1.80
N ALA A 29 -3.07 -7.87 1.00
CA ALA A 29 -3.10 -7.89 -0.45
C ALA A 29 -4.38 -7.25 -1.06
N THR A 30 -4.81 -6.11 -0.51
CA THR A 30 -5.88 -5.30 -1.09
C THR A 30 -5.48 -4.90 -2.51
N VAL A 31 -6.20 -5.42 -3.51
CA VAL A 31 -5.85 -5.24 -4.93
C VAL A 31 -6.26 -3.86 -5.39
N GLY A 32 -5.28 -3.09 -5.88
CA GLY A 32 -5.47 -1.87 -6.67
C GLY A 32 -5.40 -2.15 -8.17
N THR A 33 -5.38 -1.09 -8.96
CA THR A 33 -5.31 -1.15 -10.43
C THR A 33 -3.90 -1.56 -10.88
N TYR A 34 -2.87 -1.06 -10.20
CA TYR A 34 -1.47 -1.20 -10.60
C TYR A 34 -0.64 -2.02 -9.61
N GLY A 35 -1.27 -2.56 -8.57
CA GLY A 35 -0.56 -3.31 -7.53
C GLY A 35 -1.47 -3.78 -6.42
N SER A 36 -0.85 -4.18 -5.31
CA SER A 36 -1.55 -4.58 -4.11
C SER A 36 -0.95 -3.89 -2.89
N PHE A 37 -1.82 -3.57 -1.94
CA PHE A 37 -1.49 -2.91 -0.68
C PHE A 37 -1.73 -3.86 0.48
N SER A 38 -0.85 -3.84 1.48
CA SER A 38 -1.04 -4.52 2.76
C SER A 38 -0.63 -3.60 3.89
N ILE A 39 -1.31 -3.70 5.03
CA ILE A 39 -0.94 -3.02 6.27
C ILE A 39 -1.24 -3.94 7.45
N ASP A 40 -0.31 -4.01 8.41
CA ASP A 40 -0.55 -4.74 9.66
C ASP A 40 -1.20 -3.84 10.73
N SER A 41 -1.57 -4.43 11.87
CA SER A 41 -2.20 -3.67 12.96
C SER A 41 -1.27 -2.64 13.62
N ALA A 42 0.04 -2.77 13.44
CA ALA A 42 1.05 -1.83 13.92
C ALA A 42 1.32 -0.69 12.92
N GLY A 43 0.69 -0.73 11.74
CA GLY A 43 0.80 0.30 10.71
C GLY A 43 1.95 0.09 9.73
N ALA A 44 2.69 -1.02 9.80
CA ALA A 44 3.67 -1.34 8.78
C ALA A 44 2.95 -1.72 7.49
N TRP A 45 3.20 -0.96 6.42
CA TRP A 45 2.53 -1.15 5.14
C TRP A 45 3.51 -1.42 4.01
N THR A 46 3.01 -2.13 3.00
CA THR A 46 3.72 -2.43 1.75
C THR A 46 2.78 -2.27 0.58
N TYR A 47 3.25 -1.64 -0.49
CA TYR A 47 2.67 -1.65 -1.81
C TYR A 47 3.60 -2.40 -2.76
N THR A 48 3.07 -3.34 -3.54
CA THR A 48 3.81 -4.06 -4.57
C THR A 48 3.10 -3.93 -5.89
N ALA A 49 3.79 -3.49 -6.94
CA ALA A 49 3.19 -3.42 -8.28
C ALA A 49 2.75 -4.80 -8.77
N SER A 50 1.74 -4.86 -9.63
CA SER A 50 1.26 -6.14 -10.19
C SER A 50 2.11 -6.61 -11.36
N SER A 51 2.89 -5.70 -11.97
CA SER A 51 3.83 -5.98 -13.04
C SER A 51 4.94 -4.93 -13.09
N ALA A 52 5.84 -5.03 -14.08
CA ALA A 52 6.82 -3.98 -14.37
C ALA A 52 6.21 -2.69 -14.92
N HIS A 53 4.93 -2.72 -15.34
CA HIS A 53 4.21 -1.62 -15.99
C HIS A 53 4.99 -0.94 -17.12
N ASN A 54 5.53 -1.74 -18.05
CA ASN A 54 6.28 -1.25 -19.22
C ASN A 54 5.42 -0.39 -20.16
N GLU A 55 4.09 -0.46 -20.01
CA GLU A 55 3.10 0.35 -20.71
C GLU A 55 2.97 1.80 -20.18
N PHE A 56 3.54 2.11 -19.01
CA PHE A 56 3.46 3.46 -18.44
C PHE A 56 4.28 4.46 -19.25
N ALA A 57 3.67 5.60 -19.57
CA ALA A 57 4.32 6.68 -20.28
C ALA A 57 5.08 7.61 -19.33
N ALA A 58 6.29 8.02 -19.73
CA ALA A 58 7.09 8.98 -18.98
C ALA A 58 6.34 10.32 -18.83
N GLY A 59 6.39 10.89 -17.62
CA GLY A 59 5.70 12.15 -17.30
C GLY A 59 4.22 12.02 -16.96
N THR A 60 3.65 10.81 -17.04
CA THR A 60 2.27 10.52 -16.63
C THR A 60 2.23 10.00 -15.19
N THR A 61 1.27 10.49 -14.41
CA THR A 61 0.98 9.97 -13.07
C THR A 61 -0.12 8.92 -13.14
N TYR A 62 0.16 7.74 -12.58
CA TYR A 62 -0.81 6.66 -12.37
C TYR A 62 -1.02 6.50 -10.86
N THR A 63 -2.28 6.38 -10.42
CA THR A 63 -2.64 6.47 -9.01
C THR A 63 -3.47 5.25 -8.58
N ASP A 64 -3.09 4.65 -7.46
CA ASP A 64 -3.95 3.79 -6.65
C ASP A 64 -4.27 4.46 -5.31
N THR A 65 -5.49 4.25 -4.81
CA THR A 65 -5.97 4.79 -3.54
C THR A 65 -6.53 3.66 -2.69
N PHE A 66 -6.15 3.62 -1.41
CA PHE A 66 -6.58 2.60 -0.45
C PHE A 66 -7.12 3.27 0.82
N ASP A 67 -8.28 2.83 1.28
CA ASP A 67 -8.85 3.29 2.56
C ASP A 67 -8.28 2.46 3.71
N VAL A 68 -7.67 3.13 4.69
CA VAL A 68 -7.15 2.53 5.92
C VAL A 68 -7.98 3.00 7.11
N VAL A 69 -8.36 2.07 7.99
CA VAL A 69 -9.28 2.33 9.11
C VAL A 69 -8.59 1.99 10.43
N SER A 70 -8.82 2.82 11.44
CA SER A 70 -8.46 2.51 12.83
C SER A 70 -9.24 1.29 13.34
N ALA A 71 -8.62 0.45 14.17
CA ALA A 71 -9.29 -0.71 14.77
C ALA A 71 -10.20 -0.35 15.94
#